data_AF-A0A813HL93-F1
#
_entry.id   AF-A0A813HL93-F1
#
_cell.length_a   1.000
_cell.length_b   1.000
_cell.length_c   1.000
_cell.angle_alpha   90.00
_cell.angle_beta   90.00
_cell.angle_gamma   90.00
#
_symmetry.space_group_name_H-M   'P 1'
#
loop_
_entity.id
_entity.type
_entity.pdbx_description
1 polymer ?
#
loop_
_entity_poly.entity_id
_entity_poly.type
_entity_poly.pdbx_seq_one_letter_code
_entity_poly.pdbx_strand_id
1 'polypeptide(L)'
;MFGTQGSAASFPVLEPSTAVPVHHGATIVSEFPSIVHLNVGGQRLMTTLGTLRSDPESMLGRMFSGEQPVLRDVDGCFVIDRDGRHFHYILNYLRDGSVPIGISRVDRIDLMREVDFYGLRSLYSLIGGSGP
;
A
#
# COMPACT_ATOMS: atom_id res chain seq x y z
N MET A 1 -24.61 53.11 -37.90
CA MET A 1 -24.70 51.90 -37.05
C MET A 1 -23.36 51.81 -36.30
N PHE A 2 -23.22 52.44 -35.14
CA PHE A 2 -23.49 51.92 -33.78
C PHE A 2 -22.73 50.63 -33.43
N GLY A 3 -21.74 50.78 -32.51
CA GLY A 3 -21.32 49.84 -31.44
C GLY A 3 -20.85 48.43 -31.84
N THR A 4 -19.94 47.73 -31.16
CA THR A 4 -19.33 47.85 -29.83
C THR A 4 -18.20 46.82 -29.77
N GLN A 5 -17.13 47.12 -29.04
CA GLN A 5 -16.09 46.15 -28.65
C GLN A 5 -16.62 45.09 -27.66
N GLY A 6 -15.96 43.94 -27.61
CA GLY A 6 -16.08 42.92 -26.56
C GLY A 6 -15.90 41.53 -27.15
N SER A 7 -15.24 40.55 -26.53
CA SER A 7 -14.55 40.46 -25.25
C SER A 7 -13.69 39.19 -25.37
N ALA A 8 -12.38 39.27 -25.09
CA ALA A 8 -11.55 38.08 -25.01
C ALA A 8 -11.93 37.33 -23.73
N ALA A 9 -12.43 36.10 -23.88
CA ALA A 9 -12.70 35.22 -22.75
C ALA A 9 -11.37 34.79 -22.11
N SER A 10 -11.03 35.41 -20.98
CA SER A 10 -9.98 34.94 -20.08
C SER A 10 -10.46 33.67 -19.40
N PHE A 11 -9.90 32.53 -19.77
CA PHE A 11 -10.01 31.30 -18.99
C PHE A 11 -9.16 31.47 -17.72
N PRO A 12 -9.68 31.12 -16.52
CA PRO A 12 -8.86 31.13 -15.32
C PRO A 12 -7.78 30.04 -15.44
N VAL A 13 -6.52 30.46 -15.37
CA VAL A 13 -5.39 29.56 -15.15
C VAL A 13 -5.61 28.93 -13.77
N LEU A 14 -5.70 27.60 -13.72
CA LEU A 14 -5.68 26.85 -12.47
C LEU A 14 -4.31 27.05 -11.83
N GLU A 15 -4.23 27.97 -10.88
CA GLU A 15 -3.08 28.14 -9.99
C GLU A 15 -2.86 26.83 -9.21
N PRO A 16 -1.66 26.23 -9.20
CA PRO A 16 -1.38 25.11 -8.32
C PRO A 16 -1.47 25.59 -6.86
N SER A 17 -2.44 25.02 -6.14
CA SER A 17 -2.70 25.29 -4.73
C SER A 17 -1.42 25.13 -3.91
N THR A 18 -1.07 26.19 -3.19
CA THR A 18 0.07 26.34 -2.31
C THR A 18 0.12 25.24 -1.24
N ALA A 19 1.11 24.35 -1.32
CA ALA A 19 1.59 23.58 -0.17
C ALA A 19 2.91 24.20 0.32
N VAL A 20 2.90 24.70 1.56
CA VAL A 20 4.04 25.29 2.28
C VAL A 20 5.07 24.22 2.68
N PRO A 21 6.39 24.47 2.60
CA PRO A 21 7.43 23.63 3.24
C PRO A 21 7.44 23.94 4.75
N VAL A 22 7.80 23.09 5.72
CA VAL A 22 9.10 22.46 6.08
C VAL A 22 8.80 21.46 7.22
N HIS A 23 9.39 20.24 7.34
CA HIS A 23 10.56 19.92 8.18
C HIS A 23 10.90 18.42 8.05
N HIS A 24 12.18 18.09 7.84
CA HIS A 24 12.80 16.74 7.94
C HIS A 24 12.11 15.56 7.25
N GLY A 25 12.32 15.43 5.93
CA GLY A 25 12.61 14.14 5.29
C GLY A 25 11.54 13.04 5.25
N ALA A 26 10.26 13.34 5.55
CA ALA A 26 9.17 12.40 5.32
C ALA A 26 8.00 13.12 4.62
N THR A 27 7.85 12.89 3.32
CA THR A 27 6.67 13.32 2.57
C THR A 27 5.48 12.47 3.01
N ILE A 28 4.49 13.09 3.69
CA ILE A 28 3.19 12.45 3.90
C ILE A 28 2.52 12.36 2.54
N VAL A 29 2.50 11.18 1.95
CA VAL A 29 1.79 10.94 0.69
C VAL A 29 0.31 10.89 1.02
N SER A 30 -0.41 12.00 0.79
CA SER A 30 -1.86 12.10 1.04
C SER A 30 -2.70 11.28 0.05
N GLU A 31 -2.16 10.93 -1.12
CA GLU A 31 -2.85 10.13 -2.14
C GLU A 31 -2.02 8.93 -2.60
N PHE A 32 -2.52 7.73 -2.31
CA PHE A 32 -1.98 6.49 -2.84
C PHE A 32 -2.56 6.20 -4.23
N PRO A 33 -1.74 5.72 -5.19
CA PRO A 33 -2.25 5.30 -6.49
C PRO A 33 -3.16 4.07 -6.33
N SER A 34 -4.16 3.93 -7.21
CA SER A 34 -5.06 2.77 -7.22
C SER A 34 -4.31 1.45 -7.46
N ILE A 35 -3.25 1.49 -8.26
CA ILE A 35 -2.30 0.40 -8.48
C ILE A 35 -1.04 0.70 -7.68
N VAL A 36 -0.65 -0.25 -6.84
CA VAL A 36 0.48 -0.13 -5.91
C VAL A 36 1.55 -1.15 -6.30
N HIS A 37 2.76 -0.65 -6.52
CA HIS A 37 3.95 -1.50 -6.69
C HIS A 37 4.67 -1.63 -5.36
N LEU A 38 4.97 -2.86 -4.95
CA LEU A 38 5.63 -3.18 -3.70
C LEU A 38 7.00 -3.79 -3.98
N ASN A 39 7.96 -3.46 -3.13
CA ASN A 39 9.26 -4.11 -3.06
C ASN A 39 9.45 -4.66 -1.64
N VAL A 40 9.27 -5.98 -1.48
CA VAL A 40 9.33 -6.67 -0.18
C VAL A 40 10.61 -7.48 -0.11
N GLY A 41 11.64 -6.96 0.55
CA GLY A 41 12.96 -7.62 0.65
C GLY A 41 13.58 -7.96 -0.72
N GLY A 42 13.34 -7.15 -1.74
CA GLY A 42 13.78 -7.38 -3.11
C GLY A 42 12.75 -8.08 -4.01
N GLN A 43 11.65 -8.61 -3.47
CA GLN A 43 10.56 -9.17 -4.27
C GLN A 43 9.63 -8.06 -4.75
N ARG A 44 9.52 -7.88 -6.07
CA ARG A 44 8.63 -6.90 -6.68
C ARG A 44 7.26 -7.49 -6.95
N LEU A 45 6.22 -6.91 -6.35
CA LEU A 45 4.83 -7.32 -6.54
C LEU A 45 3.98 -6.13 -6.96
N MET A 46 2.86 -6.42 -7.62
CA MET A 46 1.83 -5.43 -7.95
C MET A 46 0.51 -5.84 -7.31
N THR A 47 -0.21 -4.87 -6.78
CA THR A 47 -1.54 -5.06 -6.21
C THR A 47 -2.36 -3.77 -6.30
N THR A 48 -3.58 -3.78 -5.79
CA THR A 48 -4.41 -2.58 -5.69
C THR A 48 -4.39 -1.99 -4.28
N LEU A 49 -4.67 -0.69 -4.18
CA LEU A 49 -4.85 -0.03 -2.89
C LEU A 49 -5.99 -0.66 -2.07
N GLY A 50 -7.06 -1.08 -2.75
CA GLY A 50 -8.20 -1.76 -2.12
C GLY A 50 -7.79 -3.08 -1.46
N THR A 51 -6.90 -3.85 -2.10
CA THR A 51 -6.34 -5.08 -1.52
C THR A 51 -5.54 -4.79 -0.25
N LEU A 52 -4.68 -3.77 -0.25
CA LEU A 52 -3.84 -3.47 0.92
C LEU A 52 -4.64 -2.91 2.10
N ARG A 53 -5.79 -2.29 1.82
CA ARG A 53 -6.72 -1.74 2.81
C ARG A 53 -7.86 -2.69 3.20
N SER A 54 -7.89 -3.91 2.67
CA SER A 54 -9.01 -4.84 2.93
C SER A 54 -9.08 -5.29 4.39
N ASP A 55 -7.95 -5.25 5.10
CA ASP A 55 -7.87 -5.38 6.55
C ASP A 55 -7.25 -4.10 7.16
N PRO A 56 -8.08 -3.15 7.64
CA PRO A 56 -7.61 -1.89 8.24
C PRO A 56 -6.75 -2.07 9.50
N GLU A 57 -6.94 -3.16 10.24
CA GLU A 57 -6.22 -3.47 11.47
C GLU A 57 -4.85 -4.10 11.20
N SER A 58 -4.62 -4.58 9.96
CA SER A 58 -3.33 -5.06 9.52
C SER A 58 -2.31 -3.92 9.40
N MET A 59 -1.02 -4.26 9.49
CA MET A 59 0.06 -3.31 9.24
C MET A 59 -0.03 -2.70 7.84
N LEU A 60 -0.40 -3.49 6.82
CA LEU A 60 -0.59 -3.00 5.46
C LEU A 60 -1.76 -2.02 5.37
N GLY A 61 -2.87 -2.31 6.06
CA GLY A 61 -4.01 -1.40 6.17
C GLY A 61 -3.60 -0.04 6.73
N ARG A 62 -2.83 -0.03 7.83
CA ARG A 62 -2.31 1.19 8.44
C ARG A 62 -1.26 1.92 7.60
N MET A 63 -0.31 1.20 7.00
CA MET A 63 0.71 1.82 6.14
C MET A 63 0.06 2.54 4.96
N PHE A 64 -0.96 1.93 4.38
CA PHE A 64 -1.63 2.46 3.20
C PHE A 64 -2.87 3.28 3.53
N SER A 65 -3.20 3.55 4.80
CA SER A 65 -4.33 4.43 5.19
C SER A 65 -4.01 5.92 5.00
N GLY A 66 -2.72 6.28 4.95
CA GLY A 66 -2.25 7.67 4.95
C GLY A 66 -1.92 8.21 6.34
N GLU A 67 -2.09 7.38 7.38
CA GLU A 67 -1.73 7.74 8.76
C GLU A 67 -0.22 7.68 9.02
N GLN A 68 0.52 6.93 8.21
CA GLN A 68 1.95 6.69 8.40
C GLN A 68 2.74 7.01 7.13
N PRO A 69 3.94 7.61 7.27
CA PRO A 69 4.85 7.78 6.14
C PRO A 69 5.32 6.41 5.65
N VAL A 70 5.39 6.26 4.34
CA VAL A 70 5.82 5.04 3.67
C VAL A 70 7.01 5.31 2.76
N LEU A 71 7.99 4.42 2.77
CA LEU A 71 9.19 4.54 1.96
C LEU A 71 8.93 4.10 0.52
N ARG A 72 9.57 4.76 -0.43
CA ARG A 72 9.62 4.34 -1.84
C ARG A 72 11.06 4.24 -2.31
N ASP A 73 11.35 3.29 -3.19
CA ASP A 73 12.64 3.20 -3.87
C ASP A 73 12.72 4.13 -5.09
N VAL A 74 13.86 4.10 -5.78
CA VAL A 74 14.14 4.92 -6.98
C VAL A 74 13.16 4.66 -8.13
N ASP A 75 12.53 3.49 -8.15
CA ASP A 75 11.54 3.10 -9.17
C ASP A 75 10.10 3.42 -8.72
N GLY A 76 9.94 4.05 -7.56
CA GLY A 76 8.64 4.41 -6.99
C GLY A 76 7.89 3.24 -6.34
N CYS A 77 8.53 2.08 -6.17
CA CYS A 77 7.92 0.95 -5.46
C CYS A 77 7.92 1.23 -3.96
N PHE A 78 6.81 0.96 -3.28
CA PHE A 78 6.76 1.06 -1.82
C PHE A 78 7.59 -0.06 -1.19
N VAL A 79 8.54 0.31 -0.35
CA VAL A 79 9.53 -0.62 0.21
C VAL A 79 9.05 -1.16 1.55
N ILE A 80 9.12 -2.48 1.71
CA ILE A 80 8.88 -3.19 2.94
C ILE A 80 10.12 -4.01 3.26
N ASP A 81 10.77 -3.71 4.38
CA ASP A 81 11.98 -4.38 4.84
C ASP A 81 11.65 -5.71 5.53
N ARG A 82 11.12 -6.67 4.76
CA ARG A 82 10.69 -8.01 5.19
C ARG A 82 11.01 -9.06 4.13
N ASP A 83 10.94 -10.34 4.50
CA ASP A 83 11.10 -11.42 3.53
C ASP A 83 9.89 -11.51 2.59
N GLY A 84 10.13 -11.28 1.30
CA GLY A 84 9.08 -11.31 0.28
C GLY A 84 8.73 -12.70 -0.26
N ARG A 85 9.47 -13.76 0.10
CA ARG A 85 9.35 -15.11 -0.50
C ARG A 85 7.91 -15.63 -0.49
N HIS A 86 7.20 -15.47 0.62
CA HIS A 86 5.83 -15.96 0.82
C HIS A 86 4.78 -14.84 0.76
N PHE A 87 5.16 -13.63 0.36
CA PHE A 87 4.26 -12.46 0.37
C PHE A 87 3.07 -12.58 -0.59
N HIS A 88 3.18 -13.40 -1.63
CA HIS A 88 2.05 -13.70 -2.52
C HIS A 88 0.87 -14.36 -1.79
N TYR A 89 1.12 -15.18 -0.75
CA TYR A 89 0.05 -15.76 0.06
C TYR A 89 -0.68 -14.70 0.87
N ILE A 90 0.05 -13.73 1.40
CA ILE A 90 -0.53 -12.57 2.09
C ILE A 90 -1.43 -11.77 1.13
N LEU A 91 -0.94 -11.48 -0.07
CA LEU A 91 -1.75 -10.76 -1.05
C LEU A 91 -2.99 -11.54 -1.49
N ASN A 92 -2.88 -12.86 -1.70
CA ASN A 92 -4.04 -13.67 -2.07
C ASN A 92 -5.08 -13.69 -0.95
N TYR A 93 -4.66 -13.87 0.30
CA TYR A 93 -5.55 -13.76 1.44
C TYR A 93 -6.27 -12.40 1.50
N LEU A 94 -5.56 -11.30 1.28
CA LEU A 94 -6.15 -9.96 1.25
C LEU A 94 -7.06 -9.69 0.05
N ARG A 95 -6.91 -10.44 -1.06
CA ARG A 95 -7.74 -10.32 -2.28
C ARG A 95 -9.06 -11.04 -2.14
N ASP A 96 -9.04 -12.29 -1.66
CA ASP A 96 -10.19 -13.19 -1.73
C ASP A 96 -10.33 -14.13 -0.51
N GLY A 97 -9.49 -13.98 0.51
CA GLY A 97 -9.50 -14.83 1.70
C GLY A 97 -8.81 -16.18 1.52
N SER A 98 -8.12 -16.42 0.40
CA SER A 98 -7.43 -17.69 0.14
C SER A 98 -6.42 -18.05 1.22
N VAL A 99 -6.54 -19.29 1.73
CA VAL A 99 -5.58 -19.88 2.67
C VAL A 99 -4.64 -20.81 1.91
N PRO A 100 -3.32 -20.76 2.14
CA PRO A 100 -2.37 -21.65 1.48
C PRO A 100 -2.60 -23.12 1.85
N ILE A 101 -2.70 -23.98 0.84
CA ILE A 101 -2.87 -25.43 0.99
C ILE A 101 -1.64 -26.15 0.42
N GLY A 102 -1.20 -27.22 1.08
CA GLY A 102 -0.12 -28.07 0.56
C GLY A 102 1.30 -27.50 0.69
N ILE A 103 1.48 -26.39 1.42
CA ILE A 103 2.82 -25.83 1.68
C ILE A 103 3.60 -26.70 2.68
N SER A 104 4.92 -26.73 2.51
CA SER A 104 5.81 -27.49 3.39
C SER A 104 5.74 -26.96 4.83
N ARG A 105 6.16 -27.77 5.81
CA ARG A 105 6.22 -27.34 7.22
C ARG A 105 7.14 -26.12 7.39
N VAL A 106 8.25 -26.08 6.67
CA VAL A 106 9.22 -24.97 6.74
C VAL A 106 8.60 -23.69 6.17
N ASP A 107 8.04 -23.76 4.96
CA ASP A 107 7.38 -22.60 4.33
C ASP A 107 6.21 -22.08 5.17
N ARG A 108 5.47 -22.98 5.83
CA ARG A 108 4.40 -22.60 6.76
C ARG A 108 4.93 -21.81 7.95
N ILE A 109 6.02 -22.26 8.57
CA ILE A 109 6.63 -21.57 9.71
C ILE A 109 7.14 -20.19 9.29
N ASP A 110 7.78 -20.09 8.13
CA ASP A 110 8.27 -18.82 7.60
C ASP A 110 7.13 -17.87 7.26
N LEU A 111 6.08 -18.37 6.58
CA LEU A 111 4.87 -17.59 6.32
C LEU A 111 4.21 -17.12 7.62
N MET A 112 4.13 -17.98 8.65
CA MET A 112 3.54 -17.61 9.94
C MET A 112 4.24 -16.40 10.57
N ARG A 113 5.57 -16.29 10.47
CA ARG A 113 6.33 -15.14 10.97
C ARG A 113 5.94 -13.85 10.24
N GLU A 114 5.77 -13.92 8.94
CA GLU A 114 5.35 -12.76 8.15
C GLU A 114 3.90 -12.38 8.43
N VAL A 115 2.99 -13.35 8.49
CA VAL A 115 1.57 -13.13 8.79
C VAL A 115 1.39 -12.48 10.17
N ASP A 116 2.17 -12.91 11.17
CA ASP A 116 2.21 -12.28 12.49
C ASP A 116 2.72 -10.84 12.43
N PHE A 117 3.83 -10.60 11.71
CA PHE A 117 4.38 -9.26 11.50
C PHE A 117 3.37 -8.30 10.87
N TYR A 118 2.63 -8.74 9.85
CA TYR A 118 1.60 -7.90 9.22
C TYR A 118 0.30 -7.81 10.02
N GLY A 119 0.19 -8.50 11.17
CA GLY A 119 -0.97 -8.44 12.05
C GLY A 119 -2.21 -9.16 11.50
N LEU A 120 -2.05 -10.09 10.56
CA LEU A 120 -3.13 -10.82 9.90
C LEU A 120 -3.60 -12.01 10.75
N ARG A 121 -4.18 -11.72 11.92
CA ARG A 121 -4.52 -12.70 12.97
C ARG A 121 -5.38 -13.86 12.46
N SER A 122 -6.40 -13.56 11.65
CA SER A 122 -7.28 -14.60 11.10
C SER A 122 -6.51 -15.58 10.20
N LEU A 123 -5.65 -15.07 9.32
CA LEU A 123 -4.79 -15.94 8.50
C LEU A 123 -3.81 -16.72 9.37
N TYR A 124 -3.23 -16.09 10.40
CA TYR A 124 -2.31 -16.74 11.34
C TYR A 124 -2.93 -17.99 11.97
N SER A 125 -4.15 -17.86 12.49
CA SER A 125 -4.90 -19.00 13.04
C SER A 125 -5.22 -20.06 11.98
N LEU A 126 -5.63 -19.66 10.77
CA LEU A 126 -5.98 -20.58 9.69
C LEU A 126 -4.80 -21.43 9.20
N ILE A 127 -3.58 -20.90 9.24
CA ILE A 127 -2.37 -21.65 8.84
C ILE A 127 -1.75 -22.47 9.98
N GLY A 128 -2.36 -22.49 11.17
CA GLY A 128 -1.97 -23.31 12.31
C GLY A 128 -1.23 -22.57 13.41
N GLY A 129 -1.29 -21.24 13.42
CA GLY A 129 -0.80 -20.43 14.53
C GLY A 129 -1.73 -20.48 15.74
N SER A 130 -1.17 -20.85 16.88
CA SER A 130 -1.83 -20.67 18.17
C SER A 130 -1.52 -19.26 18.66
N GLY A 131 -2.53 -18.48 19.05
CA GLY A 131 -2.31 -17.18 19.68
C GLY A 131 -1.51 -17.33 20.99
N PRO A 132 -0.98 -16.23 21.56
CA PRO A 132 -0.56 -16.24 22.95
C PRO A 132 -1.71 -16.62 23.89
#